data_AF-A0A380W8H3-F1
#
_entry.id   AF-A0A380W8H3-F1
#
_cell.length_a   1.000
_cell.length_b   1.000
_cell.length_c   1.000
_cell.angle_alpha   90.00
_cell.angle_beta   90.00
_cell.angle_gamma   90.00
#
_symmetry.space_group_name_H-M   'P 1'
#
loop_
_entity.id
_entity.type
_entity.pdbx_description
1 polymer ?
#
loop_
_entity_poly.entity_id
_entity_poly.type
_entity_poly.pdbx_seq_one_letter_code
_entity_poly.pdbx_strand_id
1 'polypeptide(L)'
;MCFRQGGIVDSKGFRNPFRLQSNFSPAERRLAAIFRRTEALNRFLQKLIQLLKRLNHRLQALIRIVRFLNQNLIALIQDLRGLIQRLQGLNRHLRWLMQALQPLNRKAKTMSGTDKTKPRTDLPGPVVVLVEPQLGENIGMAARAMGNFGLTRLRLVKPRDGWPNMAAQRAAAGADHILERVELFETVEAAVADCALLFATTARAHDQAKPVVAPDAAAREIVDETARGATAGILFGRERSGLTNEEVALANRIVTFPVNPGFASLNLAQAVLLMGYEWFKLASGGQIPFSMPERSEPASQHQMHAFFDNLVAELDKVEFLRPAEKRDVMLVNLRNIFSRMEPSKQDMHTLHGVVMAIAEGRKGPAKGGVLDGTQAAQLRALLAEQGSPATEGRSGSVRGLARLLRRNPTDAERILWQALTKDRRFAAQFKRQTPVGRHIPDFVSFPRRMAIEIVHPKESEAVAHERAVRAAWLAERGYRVVSLQAADIERDLEAELRRLEEV
;
A
#
# COMPACT_ATOMS: atom_id res chain seq x y z
N MET A 1 -46.65 -75.07 35.00
CA MET A 1 -46.60 -76.53 35.10
C MET A 1 -45.55 -76.89 36.13
N CYS A 2 -45.92 -77.12 37.39
CA CYS A 2 -46.52 -78.33 37.97
C CYS A 2 -45.44 -79.30 38.48
N PHE A 3 -45.64 -79.71 39.75
CA PHE A 3 -45.04 -80.83 40.47
C PHE A 3 -43.57 -80.67 40.92
N ARG A 4 -43.16 -81.12 42.12
CA ARG A 4 -43.78 -82.01 43.11
C ARG A 4 -43.02 -81.92 44.45
N GLN A 5 -43.78 -82.15 45.53
CA GLN A 5 -43.46 -82.96 46.73
C GLN A 5 -42.09 -82.75 47.40
N GLY A 6 -42.03 -82.39 48.68
CA GLY A 6 -42.53 -83.11 49.85
C GLY A 6 -41.45 -82.92 50.93
N GLY A 7 -41.73 -82.51 52.15
CA GLY A 7 -42.59 -83.17 53.12
C GLY A 7 -41.69 -83.84 54.18
N ILE A 8 -42.20 -83.90 55.41
CA ILE A 8 -41.73 -84.74 56.54
C ILE A 8 -40.66 -84.04 57.41
N VAL A 9 -41.02 -83.42 58.54
CA VAL A 9 -41.52 -83.96 59.84
C VAL A 9 -40.38 -84.27 60.81
N ASP A 10 -40.61 -83.78 62.03
CA ASP A 10 -40.12 -84.21 63.35
C ASP A 10 -39.00 -85.25 63.42
N SER A 11 -38.05 -84.98 64.33
CA SER A 11 -37.93 -85.79 65.56
C SER A 11 -36.76 -85.24 66.38
N LYS A 12 -37.05 -84.76 67.58
CA LYS A 12 -36.84 -85.54 68.81
C LYS A 12 -35.47 -86.18 68.88
N GLY A 13 -34.66 -85.62 69.76
CA GLY A 13 -33.94 -86.41 70.74
C GLY A 13 -32.89 -87.36 70.18
N PHE A 14 -31.66 -86.89 70.17
CA PHE A 14 -30.61 -87.73 70.73
C PHE A 14 -30.07 -87.04 71.97
N ARG A 15 -30.55 -87.59 73.10
CA ARG A 15 -29.93 -87.48 74.42
C ARG A 15 -28.43 -87.43 74.23
N ASN A 16 -27.77 -86.38 74.73
CA ASN A 16 -26.33 -86.44 74.93
C ASN A 16 -26.11 -87.50 76.05
N PRO A 17 -25.74 -88.75 75.72
CA PRO A 17 -25.67 -89.85 76.67
C PRO A 17 -24.22 -89.96 77.15
N PHE A 18 -23.64 -88.83 77.53
CA PHE A 18 -22.32 -88.77 78.15
C PHE A 18 -22.34 -87.85 79.37
N ARG A 19 -23.42 -87.95 80.16
CA ARG A 19 -23.27 -88.03 81.62
C ARG A 19 -22.81 -89.45 81.91
N LEU A 20 -21.51 -89.63 81.89
CA LEU A 20 -20.73 -90.64 82.61
C LEU A 20 -19.27 -90.28 82.29
N GLN A 21 -18.85 -89.15 82.87
CA GLN A 21 -17.43 -88.83 82.96
C GLN A 21 -16.81 -89.76 83.99
N SER A 22 -16.34 -90.91 83.55
CA SER A 22 -15.25 -91.63 84.20
C SER A 22 -14.91 -92.85 83.37
N ASN A 23 -13.66 -92.91 82.92
CA ASN A 23 -13.00 -94.11 82.39
C ASN A 23 -13.04 -94.36 80.88
N PHE A 24 -12.92 -93.30 80.05
CA PHE A 24 -12.26 -93.50 78.75
C PHE A 24 -10.76 -93.72 78.93
N SER A 25 -10.24 -94.76 78.27
CA SER A 25 -8.81 -95.10 78.29
C SER A 25 -7.97 -93.97 77.65
N PRO A 26 -6.66 -93.87 77.97
CA PRO A 26 -5.79 -92.83 77.40
C PRO A 26 -5.77 -92.84 75.86
N ALA A 27 -5.93 -94.01 75.25
CA ALA A 27 -5.94 -94.18 73.79
C ALA A 27 -7.19 -93.60 73.13
N GLU A 28 -8.38 -93.82 73.71
CA GLU A 28 -9.65 -93.33 73.15
C GLU A 28 -9.77 -91.81 73.23
N ARG A 29 -9.25 -91.19 74.30
CA ARG A 29 -9.18 -89.71 74.41
C ARG A 29 -8.25 -89.10 73.36
N ARG A 30 -7.13 -89.77 73.07
CA ARG A 30 -6.20 -89.36 72.01
C ARG A 30 -6.84 -89.47 70.63
N LEU A 31 -7.55 -90.56 70.33
CA LEU A 31 -8.30 -90.75 69.09
C LEU A 31 -9.40 -89.69 68.90
N ALA A 32 -10.20 -89.39 69.94
CA ALA A 32 -11.22 -88.34 69.87
C ALA A 32 -10.62 -86.93 69.72
N ALA A 33 -9.43 -86.68 70.29
CA ALA A 33 -8.71 -85.41 70.09
C ALA A 33 -8.14 -85.28 68.67
N ILE A 34 -7.62 -86.39 68.11
CA ILE A 34 -7.16 -86.45 66.71
C ILE A 34 -8.34 -86.22 65.77
N PHE A 35 -9.47 -86.91 65.98
CA PHE A 35 -10.67 -86.79 65.15
C PHE A 35 -11.22 -85.35 65.13
N ARG A 36 -11.30 -84.70 66.30
CA ARG A 36 -11.69 -83.29 66.40
C ARG A 36 -10.71 -82.34 65.72
N ARG A 37 -9.41 -82.63 65.77
CA ARG A 37 -8.38 -81.87 65.03
C ARG A 37 -8.52 -82.06 63.51
N THR A 38 -8.76 -83.28 63.03
CA THR A 38 -8.98 -83.54 61.60
C THR A 38 -10.27 -82.90 61.10
N GLU A 39 -11.37 -82.90 61.85
CA GLU A 39 -12.58 -82.17 61.47
C GLU A 39 -12.39 -80.65 61.48
N ALA A 40 -11.66 -80.11 62.46
CA ALA A 40 -11.30 -78.69 62.49
C ALA A 40 -10.43 -78.31 61.28
N LEU A 41 -9.46 -79.15 60.93
CA LEU A 41 -8.60 -78.96 59.76
C LEU A 41 -9.42 -79.04 58.46
N ASN A 42 -10.35 -80.00 58.35
CA ASN A 42 -11.22 -80.13 57.18
C ASN A 42 -12.15 -78.91 57.03
N ARG A 43 -12.75 -78.43 58.13
CA ARG A 43 -13.54 -77.18 58.11
C ARG A 43 -12.70 -75.96 57.72
N PHE A 44 -11.45 -75.89 58.17
CA PHE A 44 -10.52 -74.83 57.79
C PHE A 44 -10.19 -74.89 56.29
N LEU A 45 -9.87 -76.08 55.76
CA LEU A 45 -9.61 -76.29 54.34
C LEU A 45 -10.82 -75.95 53.46
N GLN A 46 -12.03 -76.31 53.87
CA GLN A 46 -13.25 -75.94 53.14
C GLN A 46 -13.46 -74.42 53.09
N LYS A 47 -13.21 -73.71 54.21
CA LYS A 47 -13.23 -72.24 54.23
C LYS A 47 -12.17 -71.64 53.31
N LEU A 48 -10.95 -72.20 53.31
CA LEU A 48 -9.86 -71.77 52.44
C LEU A 48 -10.21 -71.95 50.95
N ILE A 49 -10.78 -73.10 50.58
CA ILE A 49 -11.25 -73.39 49.21
C ILE A 49 -12.34 -72.39 48.80
N GLN A 50 -13.28 -72.08 49.70
CA GLN A 50 -14.34 -71.12 49.39
C GLN A 50 -13.81 -69.69 49.22
N LEU A 51 -12.81 -69.30 50.01
CA LEU A 51 -12.06 -68.05 49.85
C LEU A 51 -11.32 -68.00 48.50
N LEU A 52 -10.60 -69.06 48.14
CA LEU A 52 -9.90 -69.18 46.86
C LEU A 52 -10.86 -69.10 45.67
N LYS A 53 -12.04 -69.74 45.76
CA LYS A 53 -13.09 -69.63 44.73
C LYS A 53 -13.61 -68.20 44.57
N ARG A 54 -13.86 -67.50 45.68
CA ARG A 54 -14.28 -66.08 45.65
C ARG A 54 -13.19 -65.18 45.07
N LEU A 55 -11.93 -65.43 45.43
CA LEU A 55 -10.78 -64.69 44.91
C LEU A 55 -10.63 -64.89 43.40
N ASN A 56 -10.72 -66.15 42.93
CA ASN A 56 -10.66 -66.48 41.51
C ASN A 56 -11.82 -65.81 40.74
N HIS A 57 -13.04 -65.81 41.28
CA HIS A 57 -14.17 -65.13 40.63
C HIS A 57 -13.95 -63.61 40.51
N ARG A 58 -13.42 -62.96 41.55
CA ARG A 58 -13.02 -61.54 41.50
C ARG A 58 -11.92 -61.29 40.49
N LEU A 59 -10.92 -62.18 40.40
CA LEU A 59 -9.84 -62.07 39.42
C LEU A 59 -10.37 -62.17 37.99
N GLN A 60 -11.29 -63.11 37.73
CA GLN A 60 -11.93 -63.26 36.42
C GLN A 60 -12.79 -62.04 36.05
N ALA A 61 -13.49 -61.43 37.01
CA ALA A 61 -14.21 -60.18 36.79
C ALA A 61 -13.25 -59.03 36.44
N LEU A 62 -12.12 -58.91 37.15
CA LEU A 62 -11.10 -57.91 36.86
C LEU A 62 -10.51 -58.08 35.46
N ILE A 63 -10.20 -59.33 35.06
CA ILE A 63 -9.69 -59.65 33.72
C ILE A 63 -10.67 -59.21 32.63
N ARG A 64 -11.99 -59.40 32.83
CA ARG A 64 -13.01 -58.93 31.88
C ARG A 64 -13.05 -57.41 31.76
N ILE A 65 -12.96 -56.70 32.88
CA ILE A 65 -12.92 -55.22 32.89
C ILE A 65 -11.68 -54.72 32.15
N VAL A 66 -10.50 -55.30 32.43
CA VAL A 66 -9.26 -54.94 31.73
C VAL A 66 -9.36 -55.20 30.24
N ARG A 67 -9.96 -56.33 29.82
CA ARG A 67 -10.19 -56.63 28.41
C ARG A 67 -11.10 -55.61 27.72
N PHE A 68 -12.19 -55.21 28.39
CA PHE A 68 -13.12 -54.20 27.89
C PHE A 68 -12.45 -52.82 27.75
N LEU A 69 -11.69 -52.39 28.76
CA LEU A 69 -10.93 -51.14 28.71
C LEU A 69 -9.90 -51.15 27.57
N ASN A 70 -9.22 -52.27 27.37
CA ASN A 70 -8.24 -52.41 26.30
C ASN A 70 -8.90 -52.35 24.90
N GLN A 71 -10.06 -52.98 24.72
CA GLN A 71 -10.82 -52.87 23.46
C GLN A 71 -11.27 -51.42 23.17
N ASN A 72 -11.75 -50.70 24.19
CA ASN A 72 -12.12 -49.29 24.03
C ASN A 72 -10.92 -48.41 23.72
N LEU A 73 -9.75 -48.68 24.32
CA LEU A 73 -8.52 -47.95 24.02
C LEU A 73 -8.08 -48.16 22.56
N ILE A 74 -8.18 -49.40 22.06
CA ILE A 74 -7.87 -49.71 20.66
C ILE A 74 -8.81 -48.96 19.72
N ALA A 75 -10.11 -48.92 20.02
CA ALA A 75 -11.09 -48.16 19.23
C ALA A 75 -10.76 -46.66 19.21
N LEU A 76 -10.46 -46.06 20.37
CA LEU A 76 -10.06 -44.66 20.48
C LEU A 76 -8.80 -44.34 19.66
N ILE A 77 -7.81 -45.23 19.67
CA ILE A 77 -6.59 -45.09 18.88
C ILE A 77 -6.90 -45.12 17.37
N GLN A 78 -7.82 -45.98 16.94
CA GLN A 78 -8.25 -46.04 15.54
C GLN A 78 -8.97 -44.75 15.11
N ASP A 79 -9.85 -44.22 15.95
CA ASP A 79 -10.55 -42.95 15.69
C ASP A 79 -9.56 -41.77 15.60
N LEU A 80 -8.59 -41.70 16.52
CA LEU A 80 -7.52 -40.70 16.50
C LEU A 80 -6.67 -40.78 15.23
N ARG A 81 -6.34 -42.00 14.76
CA ARG A 81 -5.64 -42.17 13.48
C ARG A 81 -6.46 -41.67 12.30
N GLY A 82 -7.77 -41.94 12.29
CA GLY A 82 -8.69 -41.40 11.27
C GLY A 82 -8.74 -39.87 11.27
N LEU A 83 -8.76 -39.25 12.45
CA LEU A 83 -8.73 -37.80 12.60
C LEU A 83 -7.42 -37.19 12.08
N ILE A 84 -6.28 -37.81 12.41
CA ILE A 84 -4.96 -37.39 11.90
C ILE A 84 -4.91 -37.46 10.38
N GLN A 85 -5.44 -38.52 9.76
CA GLN A 85 -5.48 -38.62 8.29
C GLN A 85 -6.35 -37.52 7.65
N ARG A 86 -7.49 -37.18 8.24
CA ARG A 86 -8.34 -36.07 7.78
C ARG A 86 -7.61 -34.72 7.91
N LEU A 87 -6.93 -34.48 9.03
CA LEU A 87 -6.12 -33.27 9.24
C LEU A 87 -4.96 -33.18 8.26
N GLN A 88 -4.29 -34.30 7.96
CA GLN A 88 -3.24 -34.35 6.92
C GLN A 88 -3.82 -34.06 5.53
N GLY A 89 -5.03 -34.53 5.22
CA GLY A 89 -5.75 -34.23 3.98
C GLY A 89 -6.12 -32.74 3.86
N LEU A 90 -6.61 -32.13 4.94
CA LEU A 90 -6.85 -30.69 5.05
C LEU A 90 -5.56 -29.88 4.88
N ASN A 91 -4.46 -30.33 5.49
CA ASN A 91 -3.16 -29.67 5.38
C ASN A 91 -2.57 -29.77 3.95
N ARG A 92 -2.84 -30.85 3.22
CA ARG A 92 -2.53 -30.92 1.78
C ARG A 92 -3.35 -29.93 0.97
N HIS A 93 -4.65 -29.81 1.23
CA HIS A 93 -5.51 -28.82 0.56
C HIS A 93 -5.09 -27.38 0.87
N LEU A 94 -4.75 -27.07 2.12
CA LEU A 94 -4.22 -25.77 2.51
C LEU A 94 -2.90 -25.45 1.80
N ARG A 95 -1.98 -26.41 1.70
CA ARG A 95 -0.73 -26.24 0.94
C ARG A 95 -0.99 -26.01 -0.55
N TRP A 96 -1.94 -26.74 -1.14
CA TRP A 96 -2.36 -26.53 -2.53
C TRP A 96 -2.99 -25.15 -2.73
N LEU A 97 -3.90 -24.74 -1.84
CA LEU A 97 -4.50 -23.40 -1.83
C LEU A 97 -3.43 -22.31 -1.70
N MET A 98 -2.47 -22.48 -0.80
CA MET A 98 -1.34 -21.56 -0.66
C MET A 98 -0.49 -21.47 -1.93
N GLN A 99 -0.24 -22.59 -2.63
CA GLN A 99 0.46 -22.60 -3.92
C GLN A 99 -0.37 -21.94 -5.03
N ALA A 100 -1.67 -22.22 -5.10
CA ALA A 100 -2.60 -21.60 -6.05
C ALA A 100 -2.75 -20.08 -5.82
N LEU A 101 -2.59 -19.63 -4.58
CA LEU A 101 -2.56 -18.21 -4.19
C LEU A 101 -1.17 -17.57 -4.35
N GLN A 102 -0.09 -18.31 -4.65
CA GLN A 102 1.25 -17.73 -4.85
C GLN A 102 1.34 -16.66 -5.94
N PRO A 103 0.63 -16.73 -7.09
CA PRO A 103 0.66 -15.68 -8.10
C PRO A 103 0.03 -14.37 -7.60
N LEU A 104 -1.07 -14.48 -6.84
CA LEU A 104 -1.73 -13.34 -6.18
C LEU A 104 -0.84 -12.77 -5.07
N ASN A 105 -0.18 -13.63 -4.31
CA ASN A 105 0.78 -13.23 -3.29
C ASN A 105 2.06 -12.62 -3.90
N ARG A 106 2.51 -13.03 -5.08
CA ARG A 106 3.62 -12.37 -5.81
C ARG A 106 3.23 -10.96 -6.24
N LYS A 107 2.00 -10.76 -6.72
CA LYS A 107 1.42 -9.44 -7.03
C LYS A 107 1.25 -8.55 -5.78
N ALA A 108 0.96 -9.15 -4.62
CA ALA A 108 0.92 -8.44 -3.33
C ALA A 108 2.33 -8.19 -2.75
N LYS A 109 3.30 -9.07 -3.01
CA LYS A 109 4.70 -8.94 -2.55
C LYS A 109 5.48 -7.92 -3.39
N THR A 110 5.03 -7.61 -4.61
CA THR A 110 5.43 -6.41 -5.37
C THR A 110 4.82 -5.10 -4.82
N MET A 111 3.97 -5.16 -3.79
CA MET A 111 3.50 -3.98 -3.04
C MET A 111 4.30 -3.72 -1.75
N SER A 112 5.38 -4.46 -1.47
CA SER A 112 6.38 -3.93 -0.53
C SER A 112 7.20 -2.88 -1.26
N GLY A 113 7.36 -1.67 -0.71
CA GLY A 113 8.12 -0.57 -1.33
C GLY A 113 9.58 -0.87 -1.69
N THR A 114 10.09 -2.06 -1.36
CA THR A 114 11.39 -2.57 -1.80
C THR A 114 11.34 -3.01 -3.27
N ASP A 115 11.89 -2.18 -4.14
CA ASP A 115 12.12 -2.52 -5.54
C ASP A 115 13.33 -3.45 -5.68
N LYS A 116 13.07 -4.72 -5.99
CA LYS A 116 14.09 -5.77 -6.13
C LYS A 116 14.90 -5.68 -7.43
N THR A 117 14.53 -4.78 -8.34
CA THR A 117 15.26 -4.56 -9.59
C THR A 117 16.44 -3.61 -9.40
N LYS A 118 16.46 -2.83 -8.30
CA LYS A 118 17.56 -1.93 -7.99
C LYS A 118 18.79 -2.71 -7.48
N PRO A 119 20.01 -2.35 -7.91
CA PRO A 119 21.22 -2.97 -7.40
C PRO A 119 21.34 -2.71 -5.90
N ARG A 120 21.78 -3.72 -5.14
CA ARG A 120 22.10 -3.53 -3.73
C ARG A 120 23.36 -2.69 -3.62
N THR A 121 23.33 -1.65 -2.80
CA THR A 121 24.52 -0.86 -2.50
C THR A 121 25.41 -1.68 -1.56
N ASP A 122 26.50 -2.24 -2.08
CA ASP A 122 27.51 -2.95 -1.28
C ASP A 122 28.57 -1.93 -0.84
N LEU A 123 28.28 -1.22 0.25
CA LEU A 123 29.21 -0.26 0.84
C LEU A 123 30.08 -0.97 1.89
N PRO A 124 31.39 -0.64 1.96
CA PRO A 124 32.28 -1.18 3.00
C PRO A 124 31.86 -0.63 4.36
N GLY A 125 31.02 -1.39 5.05
CA GLY A 125 30.44 -1.03 6.33
C GLY A 125 31.09 -1.71 7.55
N PRO A 126 30.73 -1.25 8.75
CA PRO A 126 31.19 -1.86 9.99
C PRO A 126 30.64 -3.28 10.15
N VAL A 127 31.35 -4.06 10.96
CA VAL A 127 30.86 -5.34 11.45
C VAL A 127 29.88 -5.12 12.59
N VAL A 128 28.67 -5.67 12.46
CA VAL A 128 27.70 -5.70 13.56
C VAL A 128 27.94 -6.96 14.38
N VAL A 129 28.21 -6.81 15.67
CA VAL A 129 28.45 -7.92 16.59
C VAL A 129 27.34 -7.95 17.64
N LEU A 130 26.57 -9.04 17.68
CA LEU A 130 25.54 -9.26 18.69
C LEU A 130 26.07 -10.21 19.76
N VAL A 131 26.17 -9.73 21.00
CA VAL A 131 26.70 -10.48 22.13
C VAL A 131 25.57 -11.14 22.91
N GLU A 132 25.55 -12.47 22.90
CA GLU A 132 24.57 -13.32 23.56
C GLU A 132 23.10 -12.88 23.36
N PRO A 133 22.64 -12.68 22.10
CA PRO A 133 21.25 -12.30 21.85
C PRO A 133 20.30 -13.35 22.41
N GLN A 134 19.28 -12.91 23.14
CA GLN A 134 18.39 -13.82 23.87
C GLN A 134 17.32 -14.45 22.98
N LEU A 135 16.84 -13.73 21.96
CA LEU A 135 15.76 -14.18 21.08
C LEU A 135 16.21 -14.19 19.63
N GLY A 136 15.95 -15.31 18.92
CA GLY A 136 16.19 -15.40 17.48
C GLY A 136 15.44 -14.32 16.68
N GLU A 137 14.26 -13.89 17.15
CA GLU A 137 13.48 -12.81 16.53
C GLU A 137 14.23 -11.48 16.52
N ASN A 138 14.96 -11.14 17.59
CA ASN A 138 15.78 -9.93 17.63
C ASN A 138 16.97 -9.99 16.67
N ILE A 139 17.57 -11.18 16.50
CA ILE A 139 18.62 -11.39 15.48
C ILE A 139 18.06 -11.13 14.09
N GLY A 140 16.88 -11.69 13.78
CA GLY A 140 16.22 -11.46 12.50
C GLY A 140 15.84 -10.00 12.27
N MET A 141 15.29 -9.32 13.29
CA MET A 141 14.97 -7.89 13.20
C MET A 141 16.23 -7.02 13.05
N ALA A 142 17.34 -7.39 13.70
CA ALA A 142 18.63 -6.71 13.53
C ALA A 142 19.17 -6.91 12.11
N ALA A 143 19.11 -8.12 11.55
CA ALA A 143 19.49 -8.38 10.17
C ALA A 143 18.60 -7.62 9.17
N ARG A 144 17.30 -7.50 9.44
CA ARG A 144 16.40 -6.64 8.66
C ARG A 144 16.82 -5.17 8.72
N ALA A 145 17.15 -4.67 9.90
CA ALA A 145 17.63 -3.31 10.09
C ALA A 145 18.95 -3.09 9.33
N MET A 146 19.88 -4.02 9.40
CA MET A 146 21.12 -4.00 8.62
C MET A 146 20.84 -3.93 7.11
N GLY A 147 19.95 -4.79 6.61
CA GLY A 147 19.57 -4.81 5.19
C GLY A 147 18.91 -3.52 4.69
N ASN A 148 18.17 -2.81 5.54
CA ASN A 148 17.59 -1.50 5.19
C ASN A 148 18.66 -0.44 4.93
N PHE A 149 19.82 -0.57 5.56
CA PHE A 149 20.90 0.42 5.52
C PHE A 149 22.19 -0.12 4.90
N GLY A 150 22.13 -1.21 4.14
CA GLY A 150 23.30 -1.74 3.41
C GLY A 150 24.40 -2.35 4.28
N LEU A 151 24.15 -2.64 5.55
CA LEU A 151 25.09 -3.38 6.40
C LEU A 151 25.00 -4.88 6.08
N THR A 152 26.12 -5.55 5.88
CA THR A 152 26.14 -6.94 5.38
C THR A 152 26.88 -7.93 6.28
N ARG A 153 27.73 -7.45 7.19
CA ARG A 153 28.61 -8.28 8.04
C ARG A 153 28.02 -8.42 9.44
N LEU A 154 27.52 -9.61 9.77
CA LEU A 154 26.93 -9.93 11.07
C LEU A 154 27.75 -11.02 11.77
N ARG A 155 28.19 -10.74 13.00
CA ARG A 155 28.82 -11.71 13.90
C ARG A 155 27.93 -11.96 15.10
N LEU A 156 27.82 -13.22 15.50
CA LEU A 156 27.09 -13.62 16.70
C LEU A 156 28.05 -14.25 17.71
N VAL A 157 28.03 -13.76 18.95
CA VAL A 157 28.76 -14.37 20.06
C VAL A 157 27.76 -15.13 20.92
N LYS A 158 27.91 -16.46 21.02
CA LYS A 158 27.09 -17.34 21.89
C LYS A 158 25.58 -17.01 21.89
N PRO A 159 24.87 -17.07 20.75
CA PRO A 159 23.42 -16.84 20.73
C PRO A 159 22.68 -17.84 21.62
N ARG A 160 21.81 -17.35 22.52
CA ARG A 160 21.22 -18.17 23.59
C ARG A 160 20.40 -19.35 23.07
N ASP A 161 19.58 -19.11 22.04
CA ASP A 161 18.72 -20.12 21.41
C ASP A 161 19.47 -20.94 20.34
N GLY A 162 20.79 -20.79 20.22
CA GLY A 162 21.61 -21.42 19.21
C GLY A 162 21.43 -20.83 17.80
N TRP A 163 22.23 -21.36 16.87
CA TRP A 163 22.22 -20.97 15.46
C TRP A 163 22.44 -22.20 14.56
N PRO A 164 21.77 -22.35 13.41
CA PRO A 164 20.78 -21.43 12.80
C PRO A 164 19.42 -21.43 13.52
N ASN A 165 18.66 -20.34 13.39
CA ASN A 165 17.38 -20.15 14.08
C ASN A 165 16.23 -19.78 13.11
N MET A 166 15.15 -20.57 13.10
CA MET A 166 13.98 -20.37 12.23
C MET A 166 13.18 -19.10 12.57
N ALA A 167 13.18 -18.65 13.82
CA ALA A 167 12.54 -17.40 14.22
C ALA A 167 13.30 -16.19 13.65
N ALA A 168 14.64 -16.25 13.61
CA ALA A 168 15.47 -15.23 12.98
C ALA A 168 15.18 -15.11 11.48
N GLN A 169 15.13 -16.23 10.75
CA GLN A 169 14.78 -16.23 9.32
C GLN A 169 13.41 -15.61 9.05
N ARG A 170 12.40 -15.95 9.86
CA ARG A 170 11.05 -15.37 9.72
C ARG A 170 11.03 -13.87 9.98
N ALA A 171 11.76 -13.39 10.98
CA ALA A 171 11.82 -11.98 11.35
C ALA A 171 12.65 -11.11 10.40
N ALA A 172 13.63 -11.69 9.68
CA ALA A 172 14.51 -10.98 8.75
C ALA A 172 13.82 -10.41 7.50
N ALA A 173 12.63 -10.91 7.16
CA ALA A 173 11.75 -10.35 6.13
C ALA A 173 12.44 -10.02 4.78
N GLY A 174 13.34 -10.90 4.31
CA GLY A 174 14.07 -10.74 3.04
C GLY A 174 15.55 -10.34 3.18
N ALA A 175 16.04 -10.12 4.40
CA ALA A 175 17.45 -9.96 4.71
C ALA A 175 18.20 -11.31 4.89
N ASP A 176 17.70 -12.39 4.25
CA ASP A 176 18.22 -13.76 4.42
C ASP A 176 19.72 -13.87 4.07
N HIS A 177 20.15 -13.14 3.05
CA HIS A 177 21.55 -13.06 2.63
C HIS A 177 22.54 -12.59 3.70
N ILE A 178 22.08 -11.85 4.72
CA ILE A 178 22.92 -11.47 5.87
C ILE A 178 23.01 -12.66 6.84
N LEU A 179 21.89 -13.32 7.10
CA LEU A 179 21.84 -14.49 7.98
C LEU A 179 22.63 -15.68 7.45
N GLU A 180 22.67 -15.86 6.13
CA GLU A 180 23.45 -16.89 5.44
C GLU A 180 24.97 -16.71 5.58
N ARG A 181 25.42 -15.48 5.87
CA ARG A 181 26.85 -15.11 5.98
C ARG A 181 27.27 -14.83 7.43
N VAL A 182 26.43 -15.20 8.40
CA VAL A 182 26.74 -14.99 9.82
C VAL A 182 27.98 -15.78 10.21
N GLU A 183 28.90 -15.09 10.89
CA GLU A 183 30.05 -15.72 11.54
C GLU A 183 29.73 -15.93 13.04
N LEU A 184 29.94 -17.16 13.53
CA LEU A 184 29.70 -17.54 14.92
C LEU A 184 31.01 -17.54 15.71
N PHE A 185 30.97 -17.00 16.92
CA PHE A 185 32.11 -16.93 17.83
C PHE A 185 31.73 -17.38 19.25
N GLU A 186 32.71 -17.97 19.94
CA GLU A 186 32.58 -18.38 21.34
C GLU A 186 32.87 -17.25 22.34
N THR A 187 33.66 -16.26 21.94
CA THR A 187 34.04 -15.14 22.80
C THR A 187 33.98 -13.82 22.05
N VAL A 188 33.83 -12.72 22.80
CA VAL A 188 33.79 -11.38 22.21
C VAL A 188 35.15 -11.02 21.63
N GLU A 189 36.24 -11.38 22.32
CA GLU A 189 37.63 -11.16 21.90
C GLU A 189 37.90 -11.77 20.51
N ALA A 190 37.44 -12.99 20.27
CA ALA A 190 37.59 -13.64 18.97
C ALA A 190 36.76 -12.94 17.88
N ALA A 191 35.56 -12.47 18.24
CA ALA A 191 34.65 -11.79 17.31
C ALA A 191 35.13 -10.39 16.90
N VAL A 192 36.06 -9.78 17.63
CA VAL A 192 36.56 -8.41 17.37
C VAL A 192 38.05 -8.35 17.08
N ALA A 193 38.74 -9.49 16.99
CA ALA A 193 40.19 -9.55 16.88
C ALA A 193 40.77 -8.80 15.65
N ASP A 194 40.01 -8.71 14.56
CA ASP A 194 40.38 -8.02 13.33
C ASP A 194 39.89 -6.56 13.27
N CYS A 195 39.15 -6.08 14.27
CA CYS A 195 38.63 -4.72 14.31
C CYS A 195 39.70 -3.74 14.80
N ALA A 196 40.13 -2.82 13.93
CA ALA A 196 41.03 -1.72 14.30
C ALA A 196 40.31 -0.65 15.14
N LEU A 197 39.01 -0.48 14.91
CA LEU A 197 38.15 0.44 15.63
C LEU A 197 36.88 -0.26 16.10
N LEU A 198 36.64 -0.27 17.41
CA LEU A 198 35.52 -0.95 18.03
C LEU A 198 34.70 0.00 18.91
N PHE A 199 33.39 -0.04 18.74
CA PHE A 199 32.43 0.72 19.52
C PHE A 199 31.58 -0.21 20.40
N ALA A 200 31.37 0.16 21.67
CA ALA A 200 30.44 -0.52 22.56
C ALA A 200 29.17 0.31 22.76
N THR A 201 28.00 -0.25 22.45
CA THR A 201 26.71 0.43 22.66
C THR A 201 26.17 0.19 24.07
N THR A 202 25.85 1.28 24.80
CA THR A 202 25.28 1.18 26.15
C THR A 202 24.45 2.41 26.51
N ALA A 203 23.37 2.20 27.25
CA ALA A 203 22.54 3.26 27.82
C ALA A 203 22.99 3.66 29.24
N ARG A 204 23.91 2.91 29.85
CA ARG A 204 24.38 3.14 31.22
C ARG A 204 25.67 3.94 31.20
N ALA A 205 25.79 4.89 32.13
CA ALA A 205 27.08 5.46 32.45
C ALA A 205 27.98 4.35 33.01
N HIS A 206 29.17 4.20 32.44
CA HIS A 206 30.21 3.33 32.98
C HIS A 206 31.32 4.22 33.54
N ASP A 207 31.92 3.82 34.66
CA ASP A 207 33.03 4.54 35.31
C ASP A 207 34.38 4.35 34.57
N GLN A 208 34.35 3.78 33.36
CA GLN A 208 35.54 3.58 32.55
C GLN A 208 35.91 4.88 31.85
N ALA A 209 37.18 5.28 31.92
CA ALA A 209 37.74 6.47 31.27
C ALA A 209 37.88 6.26 29.75
N LYS A 210 36.75 6.13 29.04
CA LYS A 210 36.69 5.98 27.58
C LYS A 210 35.92 7.14 26.94
N PRO A 211 36.29 7.57 25.72
CA PRO A 211 35.50 8.55 25.00
C PRO A 211 34.07 8.04 24.77
N VAL A 212 33.09 8.87 25.13
CA VAL A 212 31.66 8.62 24.87
C VAL A 212 31.24 9.50 23.70
N VAL A 213 30.65 8.89 22.68
CA VAL A 213 30.23 9.57 21.46
C VAL A 213 28.77 9.28 21.15
N ALA A 214 28.13 10.22 20.44
CA ALA A 214 26.80 10.03 19.88
C ALA A 214 26.87 9.19 18.58
N PRO A 215 25.75 8.60 18.13
CA PRO A 215 25.70 7.75 16.94
C PRO A 215 26.23 8.43 15.66
N ASP A 216 25.97 9.72 15.47
CA ASP A 216 26.43 10.47 14.29
C ASP A 216 27.95 10.64 14.26
N ALA A 217 28.57 10.90 15.43
CA ALA A 217 30.02 11.00 15.57
C ALA A 217 30.70 9.64 15.36
N ALA A 218 30.15 8.57 15.95
CA ALA A 218 30.65 7.21 15.72
C ALA A 218 30.55 6.82 14.24
N ALA A 219 29.45 7.16 13.58
CA ALA A 219 29.26 6.88 12.16
C ALA A 219 30.31 7.59 11.27
N ARG A 220 30.69 8.85 11.57
CA ARG A 220 31.78 9.55 10.86
C ARG A 220 33.11 8.81 10.98
N GLU A 221 33.49 8.46 12.21
CA GLU A 221 34.74 7.74 12.46
C GLU A 221 34.77 6.35 11.79
N ILE A 222 33.62 5.66 11.75
CA ILE A 222 33.49 4.39 11.04
C ILE A 222 33.75 4.57 9.54
N VAL A 223 33.13 5.59 8.92
CA VAL A 223 33.33 5.89 7.48
C VAL A 223 34.79 6.24 7.20
N ASP A 224 35.43 7.04 8.05
CA ASP A 224 36.84 7.39 7.89
C ASP A 224 37.76 6.17 8.01
N GLU A 225 37.45 5.26 8.94
CA GLU A 225 38.25 4.06 9.18
C GLU A 225 38.09 3.02 8.06
N THR A 226 36.86 2.80 7.58
CA THR A 226 36.65 1.91 6.42
C THR A 226 37.20 2.50 5.12
N ALA A 227 37.23 3.83 4.97
CA ALA A 227 37.90 4.48 3.84
C ALA A 227 39.42 4.24 3.83
N ARG A 228 40.04 4.00 4.98
CA ARG A 228 41.45 3.60 5.12
C ARG A 228 41.68 2.10 4.87
N GLY A 229 40.63 1.32 4.62
CA GLY A 229 40.70 -0.12 4.43
C GLY A 229 40.78 -0.93 5.72
N ALA A 230 40.60 -0.30 6.88
CA ALA A 230 40.59 -0.97 8.18
C ALA A 230 39.17 -1.43 8.56
N THR A 231 39.08 -2.45 9.42
CA THR A 231 37.80 -2.97 9.90
C THR A 231 37.32 -2.18 11.12
N ALA A 232 36.14 -1.58 11.00
CA ALA A 232 35.39 -1.06 12.14
C ALA A 232 34.33 -2.07 12.62
N GLY A 233 34.07 -2.12 13.92
CA GLY A 233 33.07 -2.99 14.55
C GLY A 233 32.18 -2.27 15.56
N ILE A 234 30.95 -2.76 15.74
CA ILE A 234 30.00 -2.24 16.72
C ILE A 234 29.45 -3.39 17.55
N LEU A 235 29.69 -3.36 18.86
CA LEU A 235 29.16 -4.31 19.83
C LEU A 235 27.77 -3.88 20.30
N PHE A 236 26.83 -4.82 20.25
CA PHE A 236 25.52 -4.72 20.86
C PHE A 236 25.33 -5.83 21.88
N GLY A 237 24.95 -5.45 23.09
CA GLY A 237 24.79 -6.37 24.21
C GLY A 237 23.44 -7.06 24.28
N ARG A 238 23.28 -7.83 25.36
CA ARG A 238 22.08 -8.59 25.71
C ARG A 238 20.90 -7.64 25.97
N GLU A 239 19.69 -8.04 25.66
CA GLU A 239 18.49 -7.18 25.71
C GLU A 239 18.18 -6.63 27.11
N ARG A 240 18.47 -7.40 28.17
CA ARG A 240 18.16 -7.01 29.56
C ARG A 240 19.34 -6.40 30.29
N SER A 241 20.52 -6.94 30.09
CA SER A 241 21.71 -6.60 30.87
C SER A 241 22.73 -5.76 30.10
N GLY A 242 22.57 -5.60 28.79
CA GLY A 242 23.55 -4.92 27.94
C GLY A 242 24.86 -5.70 27.83
N LEU A 243 25.93 -4.94 27.61
CA LEU A 243 27.31 -5.41 27.63
C LEU A 243 27.84 -5.43 29.07
N THR A 244 28.71 -6.39 29.39
CA THR A 244 29.43 -6.39 30.68
C THR A 244 30.56 -5.34 30.67
N ASN A 245 31.10 -5.04 31.84
CA ASN A 245 32.22 -4.10 31.95
C ASN A 245 33.45 -4.60 31.18
N GLU A 246 33.71 -5.90 31.20
CA GLU A 246 34.82 -6.54 30.47
C GLU A 246 34.61 -6.43 28.96
N GLU A 247 33.38 -6.60 28.48
CA GLU A 247 33.03 -6.45 27.06
C GLU A 247 33.16 -5.00 26.59
N VAL A 248 32.70 -4.03 27.42
CA VAL A 248 32.91 -2.60 27.16
C VAL A 248 34.41 -2.25 27.21
N ALA A 249 35.19 -2.93 28.06
CA ALA A 249 36.63 -2.73 28.19
C ALA A 249 37.42 -3.09 26.91
N LEU A 250 36.88 -3.92 26.02
CA LEU A 250 37.49 -4.25 24.73
C LEU A 250 37.33 -3.13 23.67
N ALA A 251 36.30 -2.29 23.78
CA ALA A 251 36.01 -1.26 22.77
C ALA A 251 36.90 -0.02 22.88
N ASN A 252 37.21 0.65 21.78
CA ASN A 252 37.94 1.93 21.81
C ASN A 252 37.08 3.06 22.35
N ARG A 253 35.78 3.04 22.03
CA ARG A 253 34.81 4.11 22.36
C ARG A 253 33.48 3.54 22.81
N ILE A 254 32.76 4.32 23.60
CA ILE A 254 31.39 4.03 24.00
C ILE A 254 30.43 4.85 23.13
N VAL A 255 29.38 4.21 22.64
CA VAL A 255 28.26 4.87 21.96
C VAL A 255 27.06 4.88 22.88
N THR A 256 26.49 6.07 23.07
CA THR A 256 25.22 6.23 23.80
C THR A 256 24.23 7.05 22.98
N PHE A 257 22.96 6.69 23.05
CA PHE A 257 21.90 7.33 22.27
C PHE A 257 21.28 8.47 23.09
N PRO A 258 20.96 9.64 22.49
CA PRO A 258 20.27 10.73 23.16
C PRO A 258 18.77 10.42 23.34
N VAL A 259 18.47 9.41 24.15
CA VAL A 259 17.11 8.95 24.47
C VAL A 259 16.61 9.59 25.76
N ASN A 260 15.30 9.47 26.03
CA ASN A 260 14.72 9.91 27.30
C ASN A 260 15.41 9.17 28.47
N PRO A 261 16.06 9.88 29.42
CA PRO A 261 16.74 9.25 30.55
C PRO A 261 15.81 8.38 31.42
N GLY A 262 14.52 8.69 31.49
CA GLY A 262 13.52 7.90 32.21
C GLY A 262 13.15 6.58 31.50
N PHE A 263 13.55 6.39 30.24
CA PHE A 263 13.28 5.21 29.44
C PHE A 263 14.39 4.94 28.42
N ALA A 264 15.62 4.79 28.93
CA ALA A 264 16.83 4.79 28.09
C ALA A 264 17.15 3.45 27.40
N SER A 265 16.46 2.36 27.74
CA SER A 265 16.72 1.05 27.17
C SER A 265 16.05 0.89 25.81
N LEU A 266 16.84 0.84 24.74
CA LEU A 266 16.36 0.52 23.39
C LEU A 266 16.32 -0.99 23.14
N ASN A 267 15.40 -1.44 22.30
CA ASN A 267 15.45 -2.82 21.78
C ASN A 267 16.72 -3.01 20.93
N LEU A 268 17.30 -4.22 20.98
CA LEU A 268 18.52 -4.58 20.24
C LEU A 268 18.47 -4.20 18.76
N ALA A 269 17.40 -4.59 18.07
CA ALA A 269 17.24 -4.29 16.64
C ALA A 269 17.01 -2.80 16.37
N GLN A 270 16.43 -2.06 17.32
CA GLN A 270 16.28 -0.61 17.21
C GLN A 270 17.62 0.13 17.37
N ALA A 271 18.49 -0.34 18.27
CA ALA A 271 19.84 0.20 18.40
C ALA A 271 20.66 -0.05 17.12
N VAL A 272 20.58 -1.26 16.54
CA VAL A 272 21.19 -1.58 15.25
C VAL A 272 20.62 -0.70 14.13
N LEU A 273 19.31 -0.48 14.11
CA LEU A 273 18.61 0.38 13.15
C LEU A 273 19.12 1.83 13.20
N LEU A 274 19.27 2.41 14.39
CA LEU A 274 19.75 3.78 14.54
C LEU A 274 21.21 3.92 14.09
N MET A 275 22.09 2.99 14.49
CA MET A 275 23.48 2.99 14.04
C MET A 275 23.60 2.79 12.53
N GLY A 276 22.84 1.85 11.97
CA GLY A 276 22.80 1.61 10.53
C GLY A 276 22.31 2.83 9.76
N TYR A 277 21.27 3.51 10.26
CA TYR A 277 20.76 4.74 9.65
C TYR A 277 21.81 5.86 9.63
N GLU A 278 22.44 6.17 10.77
CA GLU A 278 23.45 7.22 10.84
C GLU A 278 24.66 6.93 9.95
N TRP A 279 25.13 5.68 9.95
CA TRP A 279 26.20 5.23 9.07
C TRP A 279 25.82 5.35 7.59
N PHE A 280 24.68 4.79 7.18
CA PHE A 280 24.27 4.79 5.78
C PHE A 280 23.98 6.20 5.26
N LYS A 281 23.38 7.07 6.08
CA LYS A 281 23.16 8.48 5.75
C LYS A 281 24.48 9.17 5.42
N LEU A 282 25.55 8.95 6.19
CA LEU A 282 26.86 9.53 5.89
C LEU A 282 27.54 8.85 4.70
N ALA A 283 27.57 7.51 4.67
CA ALA A 283 28.25 6.74 3.63
C ALA A 283 27.63 6.91 2.23
N SER A 284 26.32 7.21 2.15
CA SER A 284 25.60 7.47 0.89
C SER A 284 25.48 8.96 0.54
N GLY A 285 26.04 9.87 1.37
CA GLY A 285 25.90 11.31 1.17
C GLY A 285 24.52 11.88 1.47
N GLY A 286 23.64 11.11 2.14
CA GLY A 286 22.35 11.57 2.64
C GLY A 286 21.29 11.81 1.56
N GLN A 287 21.51 11.29 0.35
CA GLN A 287 20.57 11.46 -0.74
C GLN A 287 19.27 10.70 -0.47
N ILE A 288 18.14 11.38 -0.63
CA ILE A 288 16.82 10.75 -0.55
C ILE A 288 16.47 10.07 -1.88
N PRO A 289 15.72 8.94 -1.88
CA PRO A 289 15.53 8.12 -3.09
C PRO A 289 14.68 8.78 -4.19
N PHE A 290 13.93 9.81 -3.84
CA PHE A 290 13.10 10.58 -4.75
C PHE A 290 13.03 12.02 -4.27
N SER A 291 13.07 12.95 -5.22
CA SER A 291 12.81 14.37 -5.02
C SER A 291 11.58 14.77 -5.85
N MET A 292 11.17 16.03 -5.72
CA MET A 292 10.18 16.60 -6.61
C MET A 292 10.66 16.44 -8.06
N PRO A 293 9.82 15.92 -8.99
CA PRO A 293 10.23 15.81 -10.38
C PRO A 293 10.46 17.20 -10.97
N GLU A 294 11.70 17.54 -11.30
CA GLU A 294 12.02 18.77 -12.02
C GLU A 294 11.53 18.64 -13.46
N ARG A 295 10.33 19.17 -13.73
CA ARG A 295 9.75 19.17 -15.08
C ARG A 295 10.13 20.40 -15.91
N SER A 296 10.64 21.45 -15.26
CA SER A 296 10.97 22.72 -15.88
C SER A 296 11.98 23.47 -15.02
N GLU A 297 12.94 24.12 -15.67
CA GLU A 297 13.94 24.96 -15.01
C GLU A 297 13.31 26.16 -14.29
N PRO A 298 13.99 26.72 -13.27
CA PRO A 298 13.57 27.98 -12.65
C PRO A 298 13.36 29.10 -13.68
N ALA A 299 12.33 29.92 -13.47
CA ALA A 299 12.07 31.07 -14.31
C ALA A 299 13.19 32.12 -14.14
N SER A 300 13.60 32.72 -15.26
CA SER A 300 14.54 33.84 -15.20
C SER A 300 13.88 35.09 -14.62
N GLN A 301 14.70 35.98 -14.03
CA GLN A 301 14.23 37.30 -13.55
C GLN A 301 13.52 38.10 -14.65
N HIS A 302 13.99 38.01 -15.90
CA HIS A 302 13.34 38.65 -17.04
C HIS A 302 11.93 38.12 -17.28
N GLN A 303 11.71 36.80 -17.21
CA GLN A 303 10.37 36.22 -17.35
C GLN A 303 9.44 36.62 -16.21
N MET A 304 9.97 36.69 -14.98
CA MET A 304 9.19 37.19 -13.84
C MET A 304 8.79 38.65 -14.05
N HIS A 305 9.72 39.53 -14.46
CA HIS A 305 9.41 40.94 -14.76
C HIS A 305 8.36 41.06 -15.86
N ALA A 306 8.50 40.33 -16.98
CA ALA A 306 7.54 40.35 -18.06
C ALA A 306 6.14 39.86 -17.62
N PHE A 307 6.06 38.85 -16.76
CA PHE A 307 4.80 38.42 -16.17
C PHE A 307 4.19 39.53 -15.29
N PHE A 308 5.00 40.17 -14.44
CA PHE A 308 4.54 41.25 -13.57
C PHE A 308 4.05 42.46 -14.33
N ASP A 309 4.77 42.91 -15.36
CA ASP A 309 4.35 44.08 -16.15
C ASP A 309 2.98 43.84 -16.79
N ASN A 310 2.75 42.62 -17.31
CA ASN A 310 1.45 42.22 -17.83
C ASN A 310 0.38 42.16 -16.73
N LEU A 311 0.68 41.56 -15.58
CA LEU A 311 -0.26 41.46 -14.46
C LEU A 311 -0.68 42.85 -13.96
N VAL A 312 0.26 43.77 -13.80
CA VAL A 312 -0.02 45.14 -13.36
C VAL A 312 -0.90 45.87 -14.37
N ALA A 313 -0.59 45.74 -15.67
CA ALA A 313 -1.39 46.34 -16.73
C ALA A 313 -2.85 45.84 -16.72
N GLU A 314 -3.08 44.54 -16.47
CA GLU A 314 -4.43 43.99 -16.37
C GLU A 314 -5.14 44.38 -15.06
N LEU A 315 -4.42 44.46 -13.94
CA LEU A 315 -4.98 44.90 -12.66
C LEU A 315 -5.38 46.39 -12.65
N ASP A 316 -4.62 47.24 -13.35
CA ASP A 316 -4.95 48.66 -13.52
C ASP A 316 -6.27 48.83 -14.31
N LYS A 317 -6.55 47.99 -15.32
CA LYS A 317 -7.81 48.04 -16.11
C LYS A 317 -9.06 47.74 -15.28
N VAL A 318 -8.94 46.86 -14.28
CA VAL A 318 -10.06 46.47 -13.40
C VAL A 318 -10.10 47.29 -12.11
N GLU A 319 -9.32 48.39 -12.04
CA GLU A 319 -9.22 49.30 -10.90
C GLU A 319 -8.88 48.61 -9.55
N PHE A 320 -8.17 47.47 -9.57
CA PHE A 320 -7.82 46.72 -8.35
C PHE A 320 -6.81 47.47 -7.47
N LEU A 321 -5.91 48.25 -8.07
CA LEU A 321 -4.83 48.96 -7.37
C LEU A 321 -5.30 50.32 -6.77
N ARG A 322 -6.34 50.29 -5.94
CA ARG A 322 -6.88 51.45 -5.23
C ARG A 322 -6.96 51.24 -3.71
N PRO A 323 -6.80 52.29 -2.87
CA PRO A 323 -6.53 53.70 -3.22
C PRO A 323 -5.08 53.95 -3.67
N ALA A 324 -4.83 55.05 -4.39
CA ALA A 324 -3.54 55.36 -5.02
C ALA A 324 -2.35 55.35 -4.03
N GLU A 325 -2.59 55.80 -2.79
CA GLU A 325 -1.61 55.81 -1.70
C GLU A 325 -1.06 54.41 -1.35
N LYS A 326 -1.83 53.35 -1.62
CA LYS A 326 -1.45 51.97 -1.30
C LYS A 326 -0.91 51.19 -2.51
N ARG A 327 -0.94 51.77 -3.71
CA ARG A 327 -0.58 51.09 -4.97
C ARG A 327 0.84 50.50 -4.89
N ASP A 328 1.83 51.30 -4.53
CA ASP A 328 3.23 50.86 -4.52
C ASP A 328 3.46 49.74 -3.50
N VAL A 329 2.83 49.82 -2.33
CA VAL A 329 2.89 48.77 -1.31
C VAL A 329 2.25 47.47 -1.82
N MET A 330 1.10 47.56 -2.51
CA MET A 330 0.43 46.39 -3.10
C MET A 330 1.29 45.74 -4.19
N LEU A 331 1.95 46.53 -5.04
CA LEU A 331 2.85 46.03 -6.08
C LEU A 331 4.07 45.31 -5.51
N VAL A 332 4.69 45.88 -4.46
CA VAL A 332 5.79 45.22 -3.74
C VAL A 332 5.32 43.90 -3.12
N ASN A 333 4.14 43.88 -2.50
CA ASN A 333 3.58 42.67 -1.91
C ASN A 333 3.30 41.59 -2.96
N LEU A 334 2.70 41.95 -4.08
CA LEU A 334 2.49 41.03 -5.21
C LEU A 334 3.84 40.51 -5.72
N ARG A 335 4.84 41.38 -5.89
CA ARG A 335 6.19 40.97 -6.32
C ARG A 335 6.81 39.95 -5.38
N ASN A 336 6.70 40.20 -4.08
CA ASN A 336 7.23 39.31 -3.05
C ASN A 336 6.52 37.96 -2.99
N ILE A 337 5.22 37.89 -3.30
CA ILE A 337 4.47 36.63 -3.36
C ILE A 337 5.08 35.70 -4.41
N PHE A 338 5.20 36.14 -5.67
CA PHE A 338 5.71 35.25 -6.72
C PHE A 338 7.22 35.05 -6.63
N SER A 339 7.98 35.98 -6.06
CA SER A 339 9.43 35.80 -5.86
C SER A 339 9.73 34.72 -4.83
N ARG A 340 8.93 34.60 -3.75
CA ARG A 340 9.06 33.53 -2.74
C ARG A 340 8.59 32.15 -3.23
N MET A 341 7.83 32.12 -4.32
CA MET A 341 7.28 30.88 -4.87
C MET A 341 8.34 30.09 -5.67
N GLU A 342 9.46 30.72 -6.05
CA GLU A 342 10.51 30.14 -6.89
C GLU A 342 9.94 29.45 -8.16
N PRO A 343 9.13 30.16 -8.96
CA PRO A 343 8.40 29.55 -10.07
C PRO A 343 9.33 28.95 -11.12
N SER A 344 8.94 27.82 -11.69
CA SER A 344 9.54 27.32 -12.93
C SER A 344 9.09 28.14 -14.15
N LYS A 345 9.79 27.98 -15.27
CA LYS A 345 9.38 28.57 -16.56
C LYS A 345 7.96 28.16 -16.94
N GLN A 346 7.59 26.90 -16.67
CA GLN A 346 6.25 26.38 -16.93
C GLN A 346 5.18 27.03 -16.04
N ASP A 347 5.49 27.32 -14.78
CA ASP A 347 4.58 28.00 -13.86
C ASP A 347 4.31 29.42 -14.34
N MET A 348 5.36 30.15 -14.78
CA MET A 348 5.20 31.49 -15.35
C MET A 348 4.38 31.48 -16.63
N HIS A 349 4.59 30.50 -17.52
CA HIS A 349 3.78 30.37 -18.73
C HIS A 349 2.30 30.11 -18.40
N THR A 350 2.05 29.23 -17.42
CA THR A 350 0.70 28.89 -16.98
C THR A 350 0.01 30.09 -16.33
N LEU A 351 0.68 30.79 -15.42
CA LEU A 351 0.17 31.97 -14.75
C LEU A 351 -0.10 33.12 -15.71
N HIS A 352 0.81 33.35 -16.66
CA HIS A 352 0.57 34.32 -17.72
C HIS A 352 -0.67 33.95 -18.55
N GLY A 353 -0.82 32.67 -18.92
CA GLY A 353 -2.01 32.16 -19.62
C GLY A 353 -3.30 32.36 -18.82
N VAL A 354 -3.28 32.16 -17.50
CA VAL A 354 -4.43 32.40 -16.60
C VAL A 354 -4.81 33.88 -16.60
N VAL A 355 -3.84 34.77 -16.40
CA VAL A 355 -4.07 36.23 -16.40
C VAL A 355 -4.67 36.68 -17.73
N MET A 356 -4.07 36.26 -18.85
CA MET A 356 -4.57 36.63 -20.18
C MET A 356 -5.96 36.05 -20.48
N ALA A 357 -6.25 34.82 -20.03
CA ALA A 357 -7.56 34.22 -20.24
C ALA A 357 -8.66 34.94 -19.44
N ILE A 358 -8.36 35.42 -18.24
CA ILE A 358 -9.28 36.24 -17.42
C ILE A 358 -9.46 37.63 -18.07
N ALA A 359 -8.37 38.26 -18.46
CA ALA A 359 -8.36 39.62 -19.02
C ALA A 359 -9.05 39.73 -20.40
N GLU A 360 -8.75 38.81 -21.32
CA GLU A 360 -9.19 38.92 -22.72
C GLU A 360 -10.40 38.04 -23.06
N GLY A 361 -10.77 37.12 -22.15
CA GLY A 361 -11.66 36.01 -22.44
C GLY A 361 -11.04 34.96 -23.39
N ARG A 362 -11.51 33.71 -23.32
CA ARG A 362 -10.96 32.63 -24.17
C ARG A 362 -11.05 32.96 -25.66
N LYS A 363 -9.90 33.03 -26.35
CA LYS A 363 -9.81 33.17 -27.81
C LYS A 363 -10.08 31.83 -28.53
N GLY A 364 -11.30 31.30 -28.37
CA GLY A 364 -11.94 30.20 -29.14
C GLY A 364 -11.43 28.75 -28.91
N PRO A 365 -12.07 27.72 -29.50
CA PRO A 365 -13.49 27.52 -29.78
C PRO A 365 -14.19 26.57 -28.76
N ALA A 366 -15.53 26.65 -28.71
CA ALA A 366 -16.52 25.86 -27.95
C ALA A 366 -16.81 26.28 -26.49
N LYS A 367 -18.07 26.71 -26.27
CA LYS A 367 -18.75 27.06 -24.99
C LYS A 367 -18.46 28.44 -24.36
N GLY A 368 -18.34 29.51 -25.14
CA GLY A 368 -18.09 30.85 -24.60
C GLY A 368 -18.57 32.01 -25.48
N GLY A 369 -19.76 31.89 -26.07
CA GLY A 369 -20.47 33.07 -26.54
C GLY A 369 -20.99 33.85 -25.33
N VAL A 370 -21.04 35.18 -25.42
CA VAL A 370 -21.72 36.00 -24.39
C VAL A 370 -23.24 35.85 -24.55
N LEU A 371 -23.68 35.54 -25.77
CA LEU A 371 -25.07 35.38 -26.16
C LEU A 371 -25.46 33.90 -26.29
N ASP A 372 -26.68 33.57 -25.89
CA ASP A 372 -27.32 32.30 -26.22
C ASP A 372 -27.76 32.24 -27.70
N GLY A 373 -28.29 31.10 -28.15
CA GLY A 373 -28.67 30.88 -29.55
C GLY A 373 -29.74 31.83 -30.07
N THR A 374 -30.71 32.21 -29.23
CA THR A 374 -31.81 33.11 -29.59
C THR A 374 -31.35 34.56 -29.63
N GLN A 375 -30.54 35.00 -28.66
CA GLN A 375 -29.89 36.31 -28.63
C GLN A 375 -28.93 36.48 -29.81
N ALA A 376 -28.21 35.43 -30.19
CA ALA A 376 -27.37 35.43 -31.38
C ALA A 376 -28.19 35.63 -32.67
N ALA A 377 -29.35 35.01 -32.80
CA ALA A 377 -30.26 35.23 -33.93
C ALA A 377 -30.81 36.66 -33.96
N GLN A 378 -31.17 37.23 -32.81
CA GLN A 378 -31.62 38.63 -32.69
C GLN A 378 -30.52 39.62 -33.11
N LEU A 379 -29.26 39.36 -32.72
CA LEU A 379 -28.12 40.17 -33.15
C LEU A 379 -27.99 40.21 -34.69
N ARG A 380 -28.25 39.09 -35.38
CA ARG A 380 -28.20 39.03 -36.85
C ARG A 380 -29.30 39.87 -37.49
N ALA A 381 -30.51 39.83 -36.92
CA ALA A 381 -31.62 40.68 -37.38
C ALA A 381 -31.28 42.18 -37.22
N LEU A 382 -30.81 42.59 -36.04
CA LEU A 382 -30.43 43.98 -35.77
C LEU A 382 -29.30 44.48 -36.68
N LEU A 383 -28.29 43.64 -36.95
CA LEU A 383 -27.18 44.00 -37.85
C LEU A 383 -27.63 44.18 -39.30
N ALA A 384 -28.64 43.43 -39.75
CA ALA A 384 -29.19 43.60 -41.10
C ALA A 384 -30.09 44.84 -41.20
N GLU A 385 -30.83 45.18 -40.14
CA GLU A 385 -31.70 46.36 -40.10
C GLU A 385 -30.92 47.69 -40.07
N GLN A 386 -29.75 47.71 -39.42
CA GLN A 386 -28.87 48.89 -39.40
C GLN A 386 -28.05 49.06 -40.69
N GLY A 387 -28.19 48.14 -41.65
CA GLY A 387 -27.44 48.11 -42.89
C GLY A 387 -25.99 47.65 -42.67
N SER A 388 -25.52 46.78 -43.56
CA SER A 388 -24.13 46.32 -43.52
C SER A 388 -23.16 47.50 -43.64
N PRO A 389 -22.09 47.60 -42.84
CA PRO A 389 -21.07 48.67 -42.97
C PRO A 389 -20.29 48.60 -44.30
N ALA A 390 -20.65 47.65 -45.18
CA ALA A 390 -20.18 47.50 -46.54
C ALA A 390 -20.55 48.67 -47.47
N THR A 391 -21.52 49.52 -47.08
CA THR A 391 -21.97 50.67 -47.88
C THR A 391 -21.10 51.92 -47.71
N GLU A 392 -20.28 52.03 -46.66
CA GLU A 392 -19.54 53.27 -46.31
C GLU A 392 -18.00 53.18 -46.36
N GLY A 393 -17.40 52.20 -47.06
CA GLY A 393 -15.97 52.25 -47.40
C GLY A 393 -14.96 52.13 -46.23
N ARG A 394 -15.39 51.85 -45.00
CA ARG A 394 -14.50 51.67 -43.83
C ARG A 394 -14.01 50.22 -43.71
N SER A 395 -12.84 49.91 -44.29
CA SER A 395 -12.19 48.58 -44.25
C SER A 395 -11.96 47.99 -42.83
N GLY A 396 -11.94 48.81 -41.78
CA GLY A 396 -11.75 48.37 -40.39
C GLY A 396 -12.96 47.67 -39.75
N SER A 397 -14.17 47.83 -40.29
CA SER A 397 -15.43 47.36 -39.67
C SER A 397 -15.72 45.87 -39.93
N VAL A 398 -15.44 45.38 -41.15
CA VAL A 398 -15.81 44.02 -41.61
C VAL A 398 -15.07 42.93 -40.84
N ARG A 399 -13.79 43.15 -40.50
CA ARG A 399 -13.01 42.18 -39.70
C ARG A 399 -13.46 42.13 -38.24
N GLY A 400 -13.88 43.26 -37.69
CA GLY A 400 -14.47 43.35 -36.35
C GLY A 400 -15.80 42.59 -36.28
N LEU A 401 -16.66 42.81 -37.26
CA LEU A 401 -17.95 42.13 -37.40
C LEU A 401 -17.79 40.62 -37.57
N ALA A 402 -16.88 40.17 -38.44
CA ALA A 402 -16.54 38.74 -38.60
C ALA A 402 -16.05 38.09 -37.30
N ARG A 403 -15.38 38.86 -36.42
CA ARG A 403 -14.96 38.35 -35.11
C ARG A 403 -16.14 38.28 -34.13
N LEU A 404 -17.04 39.26 -34.15
CA LEU A 404 -18.25 39.28 -33.32
C LEU A 404 -19.17 38.09 -33.64
N LEU A 405 -19.42 37.83 -34.93
CA LEU A 405 -20.26 36.71 -35.39
C LEU A 405 -19.67 35.35 -34.99
N ARG A 406 -18.35 35.14 -35.17
CA ARG A 406 -17.66 33.89 -34.79
C ARG A 406 -17.69 33.59 -33.29
N ARG A 407 -17.77 34.63 -32.47
CA ARG A 407 -17.83 34.52 -31.01
C ARG A 407 -19.24 34.16 -30.54
N ASN A 408 -20.28 34.55 -31.27
CA ASN A 408 -21.67 34.37 -30.89
C ASN A 408 -22.44 33.59 -31.97
N PRO A 409 -22.17 32.29 -32.16
CA PRO A 409 -22.84 31.49 -33.17
C PRO A 409 -24.26 31.12 -32.76
N THR A 410 -25.19 31.08 -33.73
CA THR A 410 -26.52 30.49 -33.54
C THR A 410 -26.41 28.97 -33.35
N ASP A 411 -27.51 28.33 -32.91
CA ASP A 411 -27.53 26.88 -32.70
C ASP A 411 -27.36 26.12 -34.02
N ALA A 412 -28.08 26.50 -35.08
CA ALA A 412 -27.87 26.00 -36.44
C ALA A 412 -26.41 26.16 -36.94
N GLU A 413 -25.78 27.33 -36.77
CA GLU A 413 -24.37 27.54 -37.15
C GLU A 413 -23.43 26.62 -36.36
N ARG A 414 -23.70 26.42 -35.07
CA ARG A 414 -22.88 25.58 -34.21
C ARG A 414 -22.97 24.11 -34.62
N ILE A 415 -24.17 23.63 -34.90
CA ILE A 415 -24.45 22.27 -35.36
C ILE A 415 -23.77 22.03 -36.71
N LEU A 416 -24.01 22.92 -37.68
CA LEU A 416 -23.44 22.80 -39.02
C LEU A 416 -21.91 22.89 -39.00
N TRP A 417 -21.32 23.81 -38.21
CA TRP A 417 -19.85 23.91 -38.11
C TRP A 417 -19.20 22.64 -37.57
N GLN A 418 -19.80 22.02 -36.55
CA GLN A 418 -19.29 20.76 -36.01
C GLN A 418 -19.35 19.64 -37.03
N ALA A 419 -20.44 19.56 -37.80
CA ALA A 419 -20.58 18.59 -38.87
C ALA A 419 -19.57 18.81 -39.99
N LEU A 420 -19.49 20.02 -40.55
CA LEU A 420 -18.54 20.36 -41.62
C LEU A 420 -17.07 20.13 -41.23
N THR A 421 -16.74 20.23 -39.94
CA THR A 421 -15.37 19.99 -39.44
C THR A 421 -15.08 18.49 -39.26
N LYS A 422 -16.07 17.68 -38.88
CA LYS A 422 -15.89 16.25 -38.55
C LYS A 422 -16.18 15.32 -39.72
N ASP A 423 -17.06 15.73 -40.62
CA ASP A 423 -17.45 14.94 -41.78
C ASP A 423 -16.32 14.91 -42.81
N ARG A 424 -15.90 13.69 -43.19
CA ARG A 424 -14.79 13.47 -44.13
C ARG A 424 -15.04 14.11 -45.50
N ARG A 425 -16.29 14.27 -45.92
CA ARG A 425 -16.66 14.92 -47.19
C ARG A 425 -16.21 16.37 -47.27
N PHE A 426 -16.21 17.07 -46.12
CA PHE A 426 -16.04 18.52 -46.04
C PHE A 426 -14.89 18.97 -45.14
N ALA A 427 -14.25 18.04 -44.43
CA ALA A 427 -13.20 18.32 -43.45
C ALA A 427 -12.12 19.27 -43.99
N ALA A 428 -11.88 20.36 -43.26
CA ALA A 428 -10.92 21.42 -43.58
C ALA A 428 -11.20 22.23 -44.87
N GLN A 429 -12.36 22.07 -45.51
CA GLN A 429 -12.68 22.79 -46.75
C GLN A 429 -13.51 24.05 -46.53
N PHE A 430 -14.15 24.20 -45.37
CA PHE A 430 -15.01 25.34 -45.03
C PHE A 430 -14.40 26.22 -43.94
N LYS A 431 -14.66 27.53 -44.04
CA LYS A 431 -14.34 28.54 -43.04
C LYS A 431 -15.62 29.28 -42.65
N ARG A 432 -15.86 29.44 -41.35
CA ARG A 432 -17.02 30.19 -40.82
C ARG A 432 -16.78 31.71 -40.83
N GLN A 433 -17.79 32.48 -41.21
CA GLN A 433 -17.86 33.96 -41.14
C GLN A 433 -16.55 34.64 -41.57
N THR A 434 -15.99 34.16 -42.68
CA THR A 434 -14.75 34.67 -43.24
C THR A 434 -15.09 35.70 -44.32
N PRO A 435 -14.62 36.95 -44.22
CA PRO A 435 -14.92 37.97 -45.22
C PRO A 435 -14.53 37.55 -46.63
N VAL A 436 -15.45 37.72 -47.58
CA VAL A 436 -15.23 37.63 -49.02
C VAL A 436 -15.50 39.01 -49.61
N GLY A 437 -14.43 39.78 -49.82
CA GLY A 437 -14.53 41.21 -50.12
C GLY A 437 -15.26 41.97 -49.02
N ARG A 438 -16.39 42.60 -49.36
CA ARG A 438 -17.18 43.42 -48.43
C ARG A 438 -18.26 42.64 -47.68
N HIS A 439 -18.50 41.38 -48.04
CA HIS A 439 -19.56 40.57 -47.43
C HIS A 439 -19.00 39.43 -46.58
N ILE A 440 -19.79 38.99 -45.62
CA ILE A 440 -19.44 37.90 -44.70
C ILE A 440 -20.53 36.83 -44.83
N PRO A 441 -20.29 35.74 -45.58
CA PRO A 441 -21.19 34.59 -45.57
C PRO A 441 -21.05 33.79 -44.28
N ASP A 442 -22.07 33.03 -43.89
CA ASP A 442 -22.03 32.22 -42.67
C ASP A 442 -20.94 31.15 -42.74
N PHE A 443 -20.82 30.49 -43.89
CA PHE A 443 -19.68 29.63 -44.22
C PHE A 443 -19.22 29.83 -45.66
N VAL A 444 -17.93 29.66 -45.89
CA VAL A 444 -17.33 29.74 -47.23
C VAL A 444 -16.27 28.66 -47.42
N SER A 445 -16.31 28.00 -48.56
CA SER A 445 -15.24 27.17 -49.08
C SER A 445 -14.61 27.85 -50.29
N PHE A 446 -13.36 28.27 -50.12
CA PHE A 446 -12.56 28.80 -51.23
C PHE A 446 -12.22 27.71 -52.27
N PRO A 447 -11.83 26.48 -51.88
CA PRO A 447 -11.56 25.41 -52.83
C PRO A 447 -12.78 25.02 -53.67
N ARG A 448 -13.97 24.91 -53.05
CA ARG A 448 -15.20 24.53 -53.76
C ARG A 448 -15.91 25.71 -54.45
N ARG A 449 -15.41 26.94 -54.26
CA ARG A 449 -16.10 28.18 -54.67
C ARG A 449 -17.57 28.14 -54.23
N MET A 450 -17.79 27.88 -52.95
CA MET A 450 -19.13 27.71 -52.38
C MET A 450 -19.29 28.59 -51.14
N ALA A 451 -20.42 29.27 -51.03
CA ALA A 451 -20.84 29.99 -49.83
C ALA A 451 -22.15 29.42 -49.32
N ILE A 452 -22.29 29.30 -48.00
CA ILE A 452 -23.50 28.82 -47.33
C ILE A 452 -24.05 29.98 -46.52
N GLU A 453 -25.34 30.22 -46.68
CA GLU A 453 -26.13 31.18 -45.90
C GLU A 453 -27.22 30.42 -45.14
N ILE A 454 -27.38 30.72 -43.85
CA ILE A 454 -28.41 30.14 -43.01
C ILE A 454 -29.61 31.09 -42.97
N VAL A 455 -30.77 30.55 -43.31
CA VAL A 455 -32.06 31.24 -43.27
C VAL A 455 -32.70 30.98 -41.92
N HIS A 456 -32.92 32.03 -41.14
CA HIS A 456 -33.52 31.90 -39.81
C HIS A 456 -35.05 31.99 -39.87
N PRO A 457 -35.78 31.27 -38.99
CA PRO A 457 -37.23 31.38 -38.92
C PRO A 457 -37.64 32.81 -38.58
N LYS A 458 -38.65 33.33 -39.27
CA LYS A 458 -39.19 34.69 -39.07
C LYS A 458 -38.16 35.80 -39.31
N GLU A 459 -37.21 35.60 -40.23
CA GLU A 459 -36.31 36.69 -40.67
C GLU A 459 -37.13 37.86 -41.26
N SER A 460 -36.70 39.10 -40.99
CA SER A 460 -37.35 40.29 -41.55
C SER A 460 -37.04 40.44 -43.04
N GLU A 461 -37.87 41.20 -43.77
CA GLU A 461 -37.62 41.48 -45.20
C GLU A 461 -36.26 42.14 -45.44
N ALA A 462 -35.78 42.95 -44.49
CA ALA A 462 -34.45 43.56 -44.54
C ALA A 462 -33.33 42.51 -44.50
N VAL A 463 -33.43 41.51 -43.62
CA VAL A 463 -32.47 40.39 -43.52
C VAL A 463 -32.47 39.57 -44.81
N ALA A 464 -33.66 39.24 -45.32
CA ALA A 464 -33.80 38.50 -46.57
C ALA A 464 -33.22 39.25 -47.76
N HIS A 465 -33.45 40.57 -47.84
CA HIS A 465 -32.90 41.44 -48.87
C HIS A 465 -31.36 41.52 -48.79
N GLU A 466 -30.78 41.75 -47.61
CA GLU A 466 -29.32 41.78 -47.43
C GLU A 466 -28.67 40.44 -47.83
N ARG A 467 -29.29 39.32 -47.46
CA ARG A 467 -28.85 37.98 -47.85
C ARG A 467 -28.90 37.79 -49.37
N ALA A 468 -29.96 38.26 -50.04
CA ALA A 468 -30.09 38.21 -51.49
C ALA A 468 -29.04 39.07 -52.21
N VAL A 469 -28.79 40.29 -51.73
CA VAL A 469 -27.75 41.19 -52.26
C VAL A 469 -26.37 40.55 -52.13
N ARG A 470 -26.08 39.97 -50.96
CA ARG A 470 -24.84 39.22 -50.71
C ARG A 470 -24.69 38.02 -51.63
N ALA A 471 -25.76 37.24 -51.80
CA ALA A 471 -25.78 36.07 -52.66
C ALA A 471 -25.50 36.43 -54.12
N ALA A 472 -26.16 37.47 -54.65
CA ALA A 472 -25.92 37.98 -55.99
C ALA A 472 -24.47 38.44 -56.20
N TRP A 473 -23.92 39.20 -55.25
CA TRP A 473 -22.54 39.69 -55.31
C TRP A 473 -21.50 38.56 -55.30
N LEU A 474 -21.75 37.51 -54.52
CA LEU A 474 -20.91 36.30 -54.46
C LEU A 474 -21.02 35.48 -55.76
N ALA A 475 -22.23 35.33 -56.30
CA ALA A 475 -22.48 34.63 -57.55
C ALA A 475 -21.77 35.26 -58.76
N GLU A 476 -21.81 36.60 -58.87
CA GLU A 476 -21.02 37.36 -59.86
C GLU A 476 -19.51 37.08 -59.80
N ARG A 477 -19.02 36.64 -58.63
CA ARG A 477 -17.61 36.34 -58.36
C ARG A 477 -17.30 34.84 -58.38
N GLY A 478 -18.20 34.07 -58.97
CA GLY A 478 -18.05 32.65 -59.23
C GLY A 478 -18.23 31.77 -58.00
N TYR A 479 -18.93 32.24 -56.96
CA TYR A 479 -19.32 31.39 -55.83
C TYR A 479 -20.72 30.82 -56.05
N ARG A 480 -20.88 29.50 -55.85
CA ARG A 480 -22.19 28.86 -55.68
C ARG A 480 -22.72 29.19 -54.29
N VAL A 481 -23.88 29.84 -54.20
CA VAL A 481 -24.48 30.23 -52.92
C VAL A 481 -25.61 29.27 -52.58
N VAL A 482 -25.46 28.54 -51.47
CA VAL A 482 -26.46 27.59 -50.98
C VAL A 482 -27.15 28.15 -49.75
N SER A 483 -28.47 28.24 -49.79
CA SER A 483 -29.28 28.64 -48.63
C SER A 483 -29.84 27.40 -47.92
N LEU A 484 -29.55 27.28 -46.63
CA LEU A 484 -30.06 26.21 -45.75
C LEU A 484 -30.99 26.82 -44.69
N GLN A 485 -32.09 26.15 -44.37
CA GLN A 485 -32.96 26.62 -43.30
C GLN A 485 -32.39 26.20 -41.95
N ALA A 486 -32.33 27.12 -40.98
CA ALA A 486 -31.85 26.82 -39.63
C ALA A 486 -32.68 25.69 -38.99
N ALA A 487 -33.99 25.69 -39.19
CA ALA A 487 -34.89 24.65 -38.69
C ALA A 487 -34.61 23.27 -39.30
N ASP A 488 -34.14 23.22 -40.56
CA ASP A 488 -33.81 21.96 -41.23
C ASP A 488 -32.44 21.43 -40.77
N ILE A 489 -31.46 22.33 -40.55
CA ILE A 489 -30.16 21.98 -39.94
C ILE A 489 -30.34 21.39 -38.54
N GLU A 490 -31.25 21.95 -37.75
CA GLU A 490 -31.54 21.49 -36.39
C GLU A 490 -32.36 20.19 -36.36
N ARG A 491 -33.20 19.95 -37.37
CA ARG A 491 -34.09 18.77 -37.44
C ARG A 491 -33.44 17.57 -38.12
N ASP A 492 -32.81 17.77 -39.28
CA ASP A 492 -32.24 16.71 -40.12
C ASP A 492 -30.95 17.18 -40.82
N LEU A 493 -29.88 17.24 -40.02
CA LEU A 493 -28.57 17.68 -40.49
C LEU A 493 -28.01 16.82 -41.63
N GLU A 494 -28.27 15.52 -41.64
CA GLU A 494 -27.70 14.61 -42.64
C GLU A 494 -28.31 14.85 -44.03
N ALA A 495 -29.60 15.17 -44.10
CA ALA A 495 -30.23 15.60 -45.35
C ALA A 495 -29.57 16.86 -45.91
N GLU A 496 -29.32 17.88 -45.07
CA GLU A 496 -28.67 19.11 -45.51
C GLU A 496 -27.19 18.90 -45.91
N LEU A 497 -26.47 17.99 -45.25
CA LEU A 497 -25.10 17.63 -45.66
C LEU A 497 -25.05 16.93 -47.02
N ARG A 498 -26.00 16.03 -47.33
CA ARG A 498 -26.11 15.43 -48.67
C ARG A 498 -26.41 16.48 -49.73
N ARG A 499 -27.30 17.42 -49.43
CA ARG A 499 -27.61 18.54 -50.32
C ARG A 499 -26.37 19.40 -50.62
N LEU A 500 -25.48 19.60 -49.66
CA LEU A 500 -24.20 20.30 -49.86
C LEU A 500 -23.17 19.49 -50.68
N GLU A 501 -23.32 18.17 -50.76
CA GLU A 501 -22.46 17.31 -51.56
C GLU A 501 -22.86 17.30 -53.04
N GLU A 502 -24.17 17.38 -53.31
CA GLU A 502 -24.76 17.36 -54.66
C GLU A 502 -24.62 18.68 -55.43
N VAL A 503 -24.36 19.79 -54.72
CA VAL A 503 -24.22 21.16 -55.29
C VAL A 503 -22.80 21.49 -55.65
#